data_AF-A0A2L0EVT1-F1
#
_entry.id   AF-A0A2L0EVT1-F1
#
_cell.length_a   1.000
_cell.length_b   1.000
_cell.length_c   1.000
_cell.angle_alpha   90.00
_cell.angle_beta   90.00
_cell.angle_gamma   90.00
#
_symmetry.space_group_name_H-M   'P 1'
#
loop_
_entity.id
_entity.type
_entity.pdbx_description
1 polymer ?
#
loop_
_entity_poly.entity_id
_entity_poly.type
_entity_poly.pdbx_seq_one_letter_code
_entity_poly.pdbx_strand_id
1 'polypeptide(L)'
;MRVRRCAGLSALALLAAVACGSDQAYWGDDPSAGSCQEGDVRLELDVGYHVCLRSCGEPGGCPAGYACEDTGGGVTACVRSCNVDWECLGLGACNTRLGFCTLPGSSCGEGIDGDEYGPGDCTGQGGGTGCLTVSCHDTAGNDAAIYCARRDEEPLCLDAPEVVCAAALAGTGTIEGDTELGKNTFSTTCGDGDTGEGQEQLYVYTAPVERSGQPGRLTLRLRPREGHVMYVRRQCTSQTLACAALEAGELDVPLVAGESLIVFVDAVSSGEEGTYWLDFTFTPDSL
;
A
#
# COMPACT_ATOMS: atom_id res chain seq x y z
N MET A 1 46.03 39.74 -28.14
CA MET A 1 45.31 39.08 -29.25
C MET A 1 46.07 37.81 -29.65
N ARG A 2 45.38 36.67 -29.68
CA ARG A 2 45.79 35.29 -30.03
C ARG A 2 46.75 34.56 -29.07
N VAL A 3 46.15 33.87 -28.12
CA VAL A 3 46.67 32.69 -27.41
C VAL A 3 46.43 31.46 -28.30
N ARG A 4 47.45 30.62 -28.50
CA ARG A 4 47.32 29.22 -28.93
C ARG A 4 47.93 28.34 -27.84
N ARG A 5 47.10 27.53 -27.17
CA ARG A 5 47.54 26.42 -26.32
C ARG A 5 47.35 25.12 -27.10
N CYS A 6 48.42 24.36 -27.27
CA CYS A 6 48.37 22.96 -27.68
C CYS A 6 48.39 22.08 -26.43
N ALA A 7 47.55 21.06 -26.45
CA ALA A 7 47.44 20.01 -25.44
C ALA A 7 48.59 18.98 -25.56
N GLY A 8 48.88 18.33 -24.43
CA GLY A 8 49.71 17.12 -24.31
C GLY A 8 49.88 16.81 -22.82
N LEU A 9 48.99 16.02 -22.21
CA LEU A 9 49.17 14.58 -21.94
C LEU A 9 50.49 14.25 -21.22
N SER A 10 50.40 13.90 -19.93
CA SER A 10 50.70 12.53 -19.49
C SER A 10 50.48 12.33 -17.99
N ALA A 11 50.03 11.12 -17.69
CA ALA A 11 49.63 10.59 -16.40
C ALA A 11 50.77 10.52 -15.37
N LEU A 12 50.42 10.69 -14.11
CA LEU A 12 51.17 10.14 -12.98
C LEU A 12 50.20 9.30 -12.13
N ALA A 13 50.52 8.01 -12.04
CA ALA A 13 49.89 7.05 -11.14
C ALA A 13 50.51 7.15 -9.74
N LEU A 14 49.71 7.03 -8.68
CA LEU A 14 50.21 6.64 -7.36
C LEU A 14 49.10 6.00 -6.50
N LEU A 15 49.29 4.70 -6.23
CA LEU A 15 49.07 3.96 -4.97
C LEU A 15 47.68 3.95 -4.29
N ALA A 16 47.07 2.75 -4.24
CA ALA A 16 46.51 2.12 -3.03
C ALA A 16 46.29 0.62 -3.32
N ALA A 17 47.12 -0.26 -2.75
CA ALA A 17 46.84 -1.06 -1.55
C ALA A 17 46.02 -2.33 -1.85
N VAL A 18 46.75 -3.44 -1.98
CA VAL A 18 46.23 -4.80 -1.86
C VAL A 18 45.81 -5.02 -0.41
N ALA A 19 44.53 -5.27 -0.17
CA ALA A 19 44.03 -5.91 1.04
C ALA A 19 43.23 -7.14 0.61
N CYS A 20 43.85 -8.32 0.72
CA CYS A 20 43.10 -9.57 0.85
C CYS A 20 42.59 -9.62 2.29
N GLY A 21 41.38 -9.12 2.51
CA GLY A 21 40.58 -9.39 3.70
C GLY A 21 39.55 -10.45 3.33
N SER A 22 39.62 -11.62 3.95
CA SER A 22 38.58 -12.63 3.86
C SER A 22 37.38 -12.21 4.69
N ASP A 23 36.52 -11.37 4.12
CA ASP A 23 35.19 -11.09 4.68
C ASP A 23 34.26 -12.24 4.32
N GLN A 24 34.20 -13.23 5.20
CA GLN A 24 33.00 -14.06 5.27
C GLN A 24 31.88 -13.18 5.84
N ALA A 25 31.17 -12.48 4.95
CA ALA A 25 29.91 -11.86 5.28
C ALA A 25 28.97 -12.97 5.77
N TYR A 26 28.55 -12.86 7.02
CA TYR A 26 27.57 -13.74 7.64
C TYR A 26 26.20 -13.36 7.07
N TRP A 27 25.69 -14.18 6.15
CA TRP A 27 24.38 -14.02 5.53
C TRP A 27 23.33 -14.53 6.53
N GLY A 28 22.94 -13.67 7.47
CA GLY A 28 21.82 -13.94 8.37
C GLY A 28 20.51 -13.72 7.64
N ASP A 29 19.61 -14.70 7.71
CA ASP A 29 18.31 -14.80 7.03
C ASP A 29 17.24 -13.77 7.48
N ASP A 30 17.63 -12.61 8.01
CA ASP A 30 16.71 -11.68 8.67
C ASP A 30 17.15 -10.22 8.45
N PRO A 31 16.29 -9.29 7.98
CA PRO A 31 16.57 -7.86 8.03
C PRO A 31 16.64 -7.41 9.50
N SER A 32 17.78 -7.63 10.15
CA SER A 32 17.97 -7.21 11.54
C SER A 32 17.82 -5.68 11.64
N ALA A 33 16.95 -5.23 12.54
CA ALA A 33 16.84 -3.84 12.95
C ALA A 33 18.22 -3.31 13.40
N GLY A 34 18.93 -2.64 12.49
CA GLY A 34 20.32 -2.23 12.65
C GLY A 34 20.66 -1.01 11.80
N SER A 35 21.84 -0.42 12.04
CA SER A 35 22.35 0.68 11.22
C SER A 35 22.69 0.17 9.81
N CYS A 36 22.14 0.81 8.78
CA CYS A 36 22.45 0.49 7.38
C CYS A 36 23.96 0.57 7.13
N GLN A 37 24.50 -0.37 6.34
CA GLN A 37 25.90 -0.33 5.95
C GLN A 37 26.12 0.74 4.87
N GLU A 38 27.37 1.15 4.70
CA GLU A 38 27.73 2.09 3.64
C GLU A 38 27.42 1.44 2.27
N GLY A 39 26.49 2.05 1.53
CA GLY A 39 26.00 1.54 0.24
C GLY A 39 24.59 0.94 0.26
N ASP A 40 23.94 0.85 1.43
CA ASP A 40 22.54 0.44 1.52
C ASP A 40 21.58 1.62 1.28
N VAL A 41 20.45 1.32 0.64
CA VAL A 41 19.26 2.17 0.52
C VAL A 41 18.46 2.07 1.82
N ARG A 42 18.24 3.21 2.46
CA ARG A 42 17.44 3.31 3.67
C ARG A 42 16.01 3.72 3.31
N LEU A 43 15.05 2.83 3.51
CA LEU A 43 13.62 3.11 3.38
C LEU A 43 13.04 3.43 4.75
N GLU A 44 12.58 4.66 4.94
CA GLU A 44 11.84 5.07 6.13
C GLU A 44 10.40 4.55 6.03
N LEU A 45 9.97 3.73 6.99
CA LEU A 45 8.60 3.20 7.03
C LEU A 45 7.70 4.07 7.91
N ASP A 46 8.21 4.55 9.06
CA ASP A 46 7.55 5.48 9.98
C ASP A 46 8.57 6.10 10.97
N VAL A 47 8.14 6.98 11.88
CA VAL A 47 8.99 7.73 12.82
C VAL A 47 9.86 6.80 13.68
N GLY A 48 11.12 6.65 13.28
CA GLY A 48 12.13 5.87 13.99
C GLY A 48 12.37 4.46 13.43
N TYR A 49 11.68 4.07 12.36
CA TYR A 49 11.82 2.75 11.74
C TYR A 49 12.31 2.87 10.29
N HIS A 50 13.38 2.14 10.00
CA HIS A 50 13.94 2.06 8.66
C HIS A 50 14.31 0.62 8.29
N VAL A 51 14.15 0.29 7.01
CA VAL A 51 14.66 -0.95 6.40
C VAL A 51 15.86 -0.59 5.55
N CYS A 52 16.92 -1.39 5.66
CA CYS A 52 18.12 -1.26 4.84
C CYS A 52 18.06 -2.29 3.72
N LEU A 53 17.97 -1.82 2.48
CA LEU A 53 18.06 -2.66 1.28
C LEU A 53 19.39 -2.42 0.60
N ARG A 54 20.03 -3.47 0.08
CA ARG A 54 21.28 -3.31 -0.66
C ARG A 54 21.02 -2.56 -1.97
N SER A 55 21.77 -1.48 -2.25
CA SER A 55 21.68 -0.82 -3.56
C SER A 55 22.22 -1.71 -4.68
N CYS A 56 21.69 -1.52 -5.89
CA CYS A 56 22.14 -2.24 -7.08
C CYS A 56 22.14 -1.28 -8.27
N GLY A 57 23.16 -1.35 -9.14
CA GLY A 57 23.26 -0.48 -10.32
C GLY A 57 22.74 -1.10 -11.60
N GLU A 58 22.53 -2.41 -11.62
CA GLU A 58 22.13 -3.18 -12.79
C GLU A 58 21.41 -4.48 -12.39
N PRO A 59 20.63 -5.12 -13.28
CA PRO A 59 19.84 -6.32 -12.99
C PRO A 59 20.63 -7.50 -12.41
N GLY A 60 21.95 -7.60 -12.67
CA GLY A 60 22.83 -8.65 -12.14
C GLY A 60 23.56 -8.29 -10.85
N GLY A 61 23.33 -7.10 -10.29
CA GLY A 61 24.02 -6.61 -9.08
C GLY A 61 23.53 -7.24 -7.77
N CYS A 62 22.45 -8.01 -7.82
CA CYS A 62 21.81 -8.61 -6.66
C CYS A 62 22.21 -10.07 -6.43
N PRO A 63 22.22 -10.54 -5.17
CA PRO A 63 22.39 -11.96 -4.85
C PRO A 63 21.31 -12.82 -5.52
N ALA A 64 21.55 -14.13 -5.63
CA ALA A 64 20.54 -15.08 -6.10
C ALA A 64 19.27 -15.00 -5.24
N GLY A 65 18.10 -15.01 -5.88
CA GLY A 65 16.80 -14.81 -5.21
C GLY A 65 16.40 -13.34 -5.01
N TYR A 66 17.12 -12.39 -5.63
CA TYR A 66 16.83 -10.96 -5.59
C TYR A 66 16.92 -10.34 -6.99
N ALA A 67 16.04 -9.39 -7.29
CA ALA A 67 16.09 -8.56 -8.49
C ALA A 67 16.45 -7.12 -8.10
N CYS A 68 17.12 -6.43 -9.02
CA CYS A 68 17.39 -5.01 -8.89
C CYS A 68 16.18 -4.22 -9.39
N GLU A 69 15.37 -3.69 -8.48
CA GLU A 69 14.15 -2.95 -8.80
C GLU A 69 14.26 -1.49 -8.36
N ASP A 70 13.59 -0.59 -9.08
CA ASP A 70 13.46 0.82 -8.69
C ASP A 70 12.46 0.93 -7.55
N THR A 71 12.95 1.34 -6.38
CA THR A 71 12.14 1.58 -5.17
C THR A 71 11.47 2.96 -5.16
N GLY A 72 11.69 3.76 -6.22
CA GLY A 72 11.15 5.10 -6.38
C GLY A 72 12.24 6.17 -6.37
N GLY A 73 12.01 7.27 -7.10
CA GLY A 73 12.96 8.38 -7.18
C GLY A 73 14.27 8.07 -7.91
N GLY A 74 14.30 6.99 -8.70
CA GLY A 74 15.50 6.52 -9.39
C GLY A 74 16.49 5.79 -8.49
N VAL A 75 16.04 5.34 -7.31
CA VAL A 75 16.85 4.58 -6.36
C VAL A 75 16.54 3.10 -6.53
N THR A 76 17.53 2.35 -7.01
CA THR A 76 17.41 0.91 -7.23
C THR A 76 17.99 0.11 -6.07
N ALA A 77 17.26 -0.92 -5.65
CA ALA A 77 17.67 -1.81 -4.56
C ALA A 77 17.37 -3.28 -4.88
N CYS A 78 18.09 -4.17 -4.22
CA CYS A 78 17.86 -5.61 -4.29
C CYS A 78 16.62 -5.96 -3.48
N VAL A 79 15.51 -6.19 -4.17
CA VAL A 79 14.28 -6.73 -3.59
C VAL A 79 14.22 -8.23 -3.86
N ARG A 80 13.64 -8.99 -2.94
CA ARG A 80 13.49 -10.43 -3.12
C ARG A 80 12.70 -10.69 -4.40
N SER A 81 13.22 -11.56 -5.25
CA SER A 81 12.49 -12.00 -6.42
C SER A 81 12.62 -13.48 -6.69
N CYS A 82 11.58 -14.09 -7.23
CA CYS A 82 11.60 -15.48 -7.64
C CYS A 82 10.66 -15.72 -8.83
N ASN A 83 11.01 -16.70 -9.64
CA ASN A 83 10.21 -17.25 -10.72
C ASN A 83 9.89 -18.74 -10.51
N VAL A 84 10.58 -19.39 -9.57
CA VAL A 84 10.45 -20.82 -9.26
C VAL A 84 10.83 -21.09 -7.80
N ASP A 85 10.22 -22.11 -7.19
CA ASP A 85 10.38 -22.40 -5.75
C ASP A 85 11.82 -22.63 -5.30
N TRP A 86 12.66 -23.22 -6.15
CA TRP A 86 14.05 -23.48 -5.77
C TRP A 86 14.88 -22.20 -5.63
N GLU A 87 14.41 -21.05 -6.13
CA GLU A 87 15.07 -19.75 -5.89
C GLU A 87 14.81 -19.23 -4.46
N CYS A 88 13.86 -19.84 -3.73
CA CYS A 88 13.47 -19.51 -2.36
C CYS A 88 14.12 -20.45 -1.32
N LEU A 89 15.38 -20.85 -1.52
CA LEU A 89 16.09 -21.75 -0.59
C LEU A 89 16.11 -21.17 0.82
N GLY A 90 15.60 -21.94 1.79
CA GLY A 90 15.49 -21.53 3.20
C GLY A 90 14.28 -20.64 3.52
N LEU A 91 13.54 -20.21 2.50
CA LEU A 91 12.53 -19.16 2.59
C LEU A 91 11.16 -19.60 2.07
N GLY A 92 11.01 -20.86 1.66
CA GLY A 92 9.74 -21.47 1.30
C GLY A 92 9.48 -21.58 -0.19
N ALA A 93 8.28 -21.19 -0.62
CA ALA A 93 7.83 -21.33 -2.01
C ALA A 93 7.83 -19.98 -2.73
N CYS A 94 7.93 -20.01 -4.05
CA CYS A 94 7.84 -18.80 -4.85
C CYS A 94 6.39 -18.45 -5.16
N ASN A 95 5.96 -17.23 -4.80
CA ASN A 95 4.74 -16.68 -5.37
C ASN A 95 5.07 -16.15 -6.78
N THR A 96 5.00 -17.02 -7.78
CA THR A 96 5.34 -16.68 -9.18
C THR A 96 4.45 -15.60 -9.79
N ARG A 97 3.28 -15.32 -9.19
CA ARG A 97 2.39 -14.24 -9.62
C ARG A 97 2.90 -12.87 -9.17
N LEU A 98 3.42 -12.79 -7.95
CA LEU A 98 3.91 -11.54 -7.36
C LEU A 98 5.44 -11.42 -7.42
N GLY A 99 6.11 -12.49 -7.83
CA GLY A 99 7.54 -12.57 -8.01
C GLY A 99 8.31 -12.53 -6.70
N PHE A 100 7.80 -13.01 -5.56
CA PHE A 100 8.54 -13.02 -4.28
C PHE A 100 8.40 -14.34 -3.50
N CYS A 101 9.41 -14.65 -2.68
CA CYS A 101 9.44 -15.85 -1.84
C CYS A 101 8.56 -15.70 -0.60
N THR A 102 7.78 -16.74 -0.29
CA THR A 102 6.92 -16.83 0.89
C THR A 102 7.38 -17.97 1.80
N LEU A 103 7.55 -17.70 3.10
CA LEU A 103 7.95 -18.69 4.11
C LEU A 103 7.09 -19.96 4.04
N PRO A 104 7.68 -21.16 4.17
CA PRO A 104 6.88 -22.38 4.21
C PRO A 104 6.09 -22.32 5.50
N GLY A 105 4.76 -22.42 5.40
CA GLY A 105 3.88 -22.34 6.56
C GLY A 105 4.38 -23.27 7.66
N SER A 106 4.80 -22.70 8.79
CA SER A 106 4.93 -23.48 10.01
C SER A 106 3.54 -24.04 10.28
N SER A 107 3.41 -25.37 10.27
CA SER A 107 2.20 -26.01 10.78
C SER A 107 1.86 -25.35 12.12
N CYS A 108 0.66 -24.79 12.27
CA CYS A 108 0.15 -24.41 13.58
C CYS A 108 0.23 -25.68 14.43
N GLY A 109 1.24 -25.77 15.28
CA GLY A 109 1.36 -26.87 16.22
C GLY A 109 0.16 -26.74 17.15
N GLU A 110 -0.70 -27.74 17.18
CA GLU A 110 -1.74 -27.84 18.19
C GLU A 110 -1.07 -27.70 19.57
N GLY A 111 -1.45 -26.68 20.34
CA GLY A 111 -1.12 -26.63 21.76
C GLY A 111 -0.32 -25.44 22.28
N ILE A 112 -0.47 -24.23 21.75
CA ILE A 112 -0.25 -23.02 22.56
C ILE A 112 -1.41 -22.03 22.34
N ASP A 113 -2.59 -22.35 22.86
CA ASP A 113 -3.61 -21.37 23.23
C ASP A 113 -3.41 -21.02 24.71
N GLY A 114 -2.76 -19.88 24.94
CA GLY A 114 -2.53 -19.34 26.29
C GLY A 114 -3.72 -18.57 26.85
N ASP A 115 -4.91 -18.66 26.26
CA ASP A 115 -6.10 -17.97 26.72
C ASP A 115 -7.16 -18.93 27.29
N GLU A 116 -7.40 -18.76 28.59
CA GLU A 116 -8.29 -19.55 29.45
C GLU A 116 -9.79 -19.40 29.13
N TYR A 117 -10.18 -19.15 27.87
CA TYR A 117 -11.57 -18.84 27.51
C TYR A 117 -12.08 -19.57 26.26
N GLY A 118 -12.40 -20.86 26.42
CA GLY A 118 -13.42 -21.56 25.64
C GLY A 118 -12.93 -22.26 24.36
N PRO A 119 -13.52 -23.41 23.98
CA PRO A 119 -12.95 -24.30 22.97
C PRO A 119 -13.20 -23.77 21.56
N GLY A 120 -12.14 -23.29 20.92
CA GLY A 120 -12.08 -22.97 19.50
C GLY A 120 -11.05 -23.84 18.78
N ASP A 121 -11.19 -25.16 18.90
CA ASP A 121 -10.33 -26.17 18.27
C ASP A 121 -10.40 -26.07 16.74
N CYS A 122 -9.27 -25.84 16.07
CA CYS A 122 -9.12 -26.00 14.63
C CYS A 122 -9.07 -27.49 14.23
N THR A 123 -10.07 -28.29 14.60
CA THR A 123 -10.14 -29.69 14.16
C THR A 123 -10.85 -29.80 12.81
N GLY A 124 -10.11 -29.51 11.74
CA GLY A 124 -10.46 -29.86 10.37
C GLY A 124 -9.59 -31.01 9.86
N GLN A 125 -9.94 -32.26 10.20
CA GLN A 125 -9.34 -33.44 9.57
C GLN A 125 -9.80 -33.53 8.10
N GLY A 126 -8.96 -33.09 7.19
CA GLY A 126 -9.14 -33.30 5.75
C GLY A 126 -7.89 -32.92 4.98
N GLY A 127 -7.01 -33.88 4.72
CA GLY A 127 -5.80 -33.67 3.94
C GLY A 127 -6.11 -33.24 2.49
N GLY A 128 -5.64 -32.06 2.11
CA GLY A 128 -5.72 -31.57 0.74
C GLY A 128 -5.22 -30.13 0.62
N THR A 129 -3.97 -29.99 0.17
CA THR A 129 -3.39 -28.80 -0.50
C THR A 129 -3.54 -27.44 0.19
N GLY A 130 -2.51 -27.08 0.97
CA GLY A 130 -2.00 -25.71 1.08
C GLY A 130 -2.94 -24.66 1.64
N CYS A 131 -3.14 -24.65 2.97
CA CYS A 131 -3.54 -23.43 3.66
C CYS A 131 -2.42 -22.38 3.51
N LEU A 132 -2.69 -21.35 2.70
CA LEU A 132 -1.97 -20.09 2.70
C LEU A 132 -2.29 -19.39 4.04
N THR A 133 -1.59 -19.77 5.10
CA THR A 133 -1.69 -19.08 6.39
C THR A 133 -0.93 -17.75 6.29
N VAL A 134 -1.65 -16.65 6.08
CA VAL A 134 -1.18 -15.35 6.57
C VAL A 134 -1.32 -15.38 8.08
N SER A 135 -0.19 -15.55 8.77
CA SER A 135 -0.12 -15.48 10.23
C SER A 135 -0.34 -14.03 10.67
N CYS A 136 -1.58 -13.68 10.95
CA CYS A 136 -1.93 -12.57 11.83
C CYS A 136 -1.77 -13.04 13.29
N HIS A 137 -0.54 -13.06 13.83
CA HIS A 137 -0.35 -13.05 15.29
C HIS A 137 0.88 -12.24 15.71
N ASP A 138 0.63 -11.02 16.18
CA ASP A 138 1.51 -10.24 17.03
C ASP A 138 1.34 -10.72 18.48
N THR A 139 2.40 -11.28 19.06
CA THR A 139 2.59 -11.27 20.53
C THR A 139 3.89 -10.60 20.96
N ALA A 140 4.62 -9.97 20.05
CA ALA A 140 5.86 -9.28 20.37
C ALA A 140 6.35 -8.33 19.26
N GLY A 141 5.54 -7.35 18.87
CA GLY A 141 6.01 -6.07 18.33
C GLY A 141 6.54 -6.09 16.89
N ASN A 142 5.89 -5.29 16.06
CA ASN A 142 6.23 -4.89 14.69
C ASN A 142 5.93 -5.95 13.62
N ASP A 143 4.81 -5.75 12.90
CA ASP A 143 4.72 -5.82 11.44
C ASP A 143 3.37 -5.22 10.99
N ALA A 144 3.35 -4.67 9.78
CA ALA A 144 2.22 -3.93 9.20
C ALA A 144 0.88 -4.70 9.34
N ALA A 145 -0.13 -4.02 9.88
CA ALA A 145 -1.44 -4.61 10.17
C ALA A 145 -2.15 -5.06 8.89
N ILE A 146 -2.00 -6.34 8.53
CA ILE A 146 -2.97 -7.01 7.66
C ILE A 146 -4.20 -7.27 8.53
N TYR A 147 -5.31 -6.59 8.24
CA TYR A 147 -6.57 -6.79 8.93
C TYR A 147 -7.20 -8.11 8.45
N CYS A 148 -6.94 -9.20 9.18
CA CYS A 148 -7.63 -10.47 8.99
C CYS A 148 -9.07 -10.36 9.53
N ALA A 149 -10.05 -9.98 8.71
CA ALA A 149 -11.48 -10.07 9.09
C ALA A 149 -11.99 -11.49 8.80
N ARG A 150 -12.51 -12.19 9.82
CA ARG A 150 -13.22 -13.46 9.62
C ARG A 150 -14.65 -13.17 9.18
N ARG A 151 -14.96 -13.44 7.92
CA ARG A 151 -16.31 -13.80 7.49
C ARG A 151 -16.28 -15.31 7.28
N ASP A 152 -17.22 -16.00 7.92
CA ASP A 152 -17.33 -17.45 8.05
C ASP A 152 -16.63 -18.28 6.94
N GLU A 153 -15.48 -18.86 7.32
CA GLU A 153 -14.73 -19.95 6.67
C GLU A 153 -13.55 -19.68 5.70
N GLU A 154 -13.20 -18.45 5.29
CA GLU A 154 -11.87 -18.20 4.67
C GLU A 154 -11.25 -16.86 5.12
N PRO A 155 -9.97 -16.82 5.57
CA PRO A 155 -9.30 -15.58 5.91
C PRO A 155 -9.06 -14.76 4.65
N LEU A 156 -9.90 -13.75 4.41
CA LEU A 156 -9.64 -12.75 3.40
C LEU A 156 -8.53 -11.83 3.90
N CYS A 157 -7.41 -11.80 3.19
CA CYS A 157 -6.41 -10.77 3.37
C CYS A 157 -7.03 -9.48 2.83
N LEU A 158 -7.59 -8.66 3.71
CA LEU A 158 -8.02 -7.32 3.33
C LEU A 158 -6.77 -6.49 3.01
N ASP A 159 -6.83 -5.75 1.91
CA ASP A 159 -5.81 -4.77 1.59
C ASP A 159 -5.73 -3.74 2.72
N ALA A 160 -4.52 -3.36 3.14
CA ALA A 160 -4.37 -2.29 4.12
C ALA A 160 -5.04 -1.01 3.58
N PRO A 161 -5.77 -0.23 4.41
CA PRO A 161 -6.46 0.97 3.96
C PRO A 161 -5.61 1.89 3.09
N GLU A 162 -4.35 2.11 3.48
CA GLU A 162 -3.39 2.95 2.77
C GLU A 162 -3.13 2.47 1.34
N VAL A 163 -3.10 1.16 1.11
CA VAL A 163 -2.93 0.56 -0.22
C VAL A 163 -4.15 0.84 -1.09
N VAL A 164 -5.36 0.68 -0.53
CA VAL A 164 -6.61 0.95 -1.25
C VAL A 164 -6.72 2.43 -1.62
N CYS A 165 -6.38 3.34 -0.69
CA CYS A 165 -6.36 4.77 -0.96
C CYS A 165 -5.26 5.20 -1.95
N ALA A 166 -4.10 4.55 -1.95
CA ALA A 166 -3.05 4.82 -2.94
C ALA A 166 -3.48 4.44 -4.37
N ALA A 167 -4.41 3.47 -4.50
CA ALA A 167 -5.00 3.05 -5.76
C ALA A 167 -6.23 3.87 -6.17
N ALA A 168 -6.63 4.88 -5.38
CA ALA A 168 -7.80 5.70 -5.68
C ALA A 168 -7.65 6.44 -7.02
N LEU A 169 -8.76 6.51 -7.77
CA LEU A 169 -8.78 7.10 -9.10
C LEU A 169 -8.77 8.64 -9.05
N ALA A 170 -8.27 9.32 -10.06
CA ALA A 170 -8.38 10.78 -10.11
C ALA A 170 -9.86 11.21 -10.29
N GLY A 171 -10.36 12.08 -9.41
CA GLY A 171 -11.71 12.62 -9.44
C GLY A 171 -11.74 14.02 -10.04
N THR A 172 -12.22 14.19 -11.27
CA THR A 172 -12.43 15.52 -11.89
C THR A 172 -13.55 15.46 -12.92
N GLY A 173 -14.34 16.54 -13.06
CA GLY A 173 -15.42 16.60 -14.04
C GLY A 173 -16.55 15.62 -13.72
N THR A 174 -17.06 14.91 -14.72
CA THR A 174 -18.08 13.87 -14.55
C THR A 174 -17.44 12.52 -14.83
N ILE A 175 -17.58 11.59 -13.89
CA ILE A 175 -17.03 10.23 -13.97
C ILE A 175 -18.17 9.21 -13.93
N GLU A 176 -18.07 8.18 -14.75
CA GLU A 176 -18.85 6.94 -14.61
C GLU A 176 -18.04 5.95 -13.77
N GLY A 177 -18.65 5.38 -12.74
CA GLY A 177 -18.04 4.43 -11.82
C GLY A 177 -18.95 3.24 -11.56
N ASP A 178 -18.42 2.24 -10.87
CA ASP A 178 -19.12 0.98 -10.58
C ASP A 178 -18.60 0.40 -9.27
N THR A 179 -19.46 0.30 -8.26
CA THR A 179 -19.08 -0.28 -6.96
C THR A 179 -18.91 -1.79 -7.03
N GLU A 180 -19.41 -2.50 -8.06
CA GLU A 180 -19.18 -3.96 -8.22
C GLU A 180 -17.70 -4.32 -8.43
N LEU A 181 -16.89 -3.33 -8.83
CA LEU A 181 -15.45 -3.46 -9.07
C LEU A 181 -14.61 -2.97 -7.89
N GLY A 182 -15.27 -2.55 -6.81
CA GLY A 182 -14.68 -1.90 -5.66
C GLY A 182 -13.99 -2.87 -4.69
N LYS A 183 -13.75 -2.34 -3.49
CA LYS A 183 -13.23 -3.09 -2.32
C LYS A 183 -14.21 -2.94 -1.17
N ASN A 184 -14.16 -3.77 -0.14
CA ASN A 184 -14.96 -3.57 1.07
C ASN A 184 -14.01 -3.49 2.25
N THR A 185 -13.40 -2.32 2.40
CA THR A 185 -12.29 -2.02 3.30
C THR A 185 -12.68 -0.98 4.33
N PHE A 186 -13.61 -0.09 3.98
CA PHE A 186 -13.94 1.07 4.80
C PHE A 186 -15.37 0.99 5.28
N SER A 187 -15.55 1.02 6.60
CA SER A 187 -16.85 1.31 7.17
C SER A 187 -17.12 2.82 7.16
N THR A 188 -18.38 3.19 6.96
CA THR A 188 -18.85 4.58 7.04
C THR A 188 -19.92 4.73 8.09
N THR A 189 -19.87 5.85 8.83
CA THR A 189 -20.93 6.22 9.78
C THR A 189 -21.96 7.14 9.13
N CYS A 190 -22.13 7.03 7.81
CA CYS A 190 -22.95 7.97 7.07
C CYS A 190 -24.43 7.60 7.08
N GLY A 191 -25.14 8.12 8.07
CA GLY A 191 -26.59 7.98 8.20
C GLY A 191 -26.99 7.27 9.48
N ASP A 192 -28.29 7.10 9.66
CA ASP A 192 -28.88 6.37 10.78
C ASP A 192 -28.89 4.87 10.45
N GLY A 193 -27.76 4.16 10.56
CA GLY A 193 -27.70 2.70 10.38
C GLY A 193 -26.36 2.16 9.84
N ASP A 194 -26.35 0.85 9.59
CA ASP A 194 -25.23 0.08 9.03
C ASP A 194 -25.10 0.33 7.51
N THR A 195 -24.76 1.56 7.12
CA THR A 195 -24.44 1.90 5.72
C THR A 195 -22.97 1.61 5.43
N GLY A 196 -22.66 1.23 4.19
CA GLY A 196 -21.30 0.95 3.74
C GLY A 196 -20.83 -0.45 4.12
N GLU A 197 -21.75 -1.42 4.00
CA GLU A 197 -21.42 -2.84 4.06
C GLU A 197 -21.16 -3.43 2.68
N GLY A 198 -21.38 -2.67 1.61
CA GLY A 198 -21.12 -3.08 0.23
C GLY A 198 -19.68 -2.80 -0.19
N GLN A 199 -19.43 -2.90 -1.49
CA GLN A 199 -18.14 -2.49 -2.04
C GLN A 199 -18.09 -0.98 -2.30
N GLU A 200 -16.91 -0.41 -2.13
CA GLU A 200 -16.56 0.98 -2.29
C GLU A 200 -15.54 1.21 -3.42
N GLN A 201 -15.71 2.35 -4.10
CA GLN A 201 -14.79 2.89 -5.09
C GLN A 201 -14.29 4.26 -4.61
N LEU A 202 -12.97 4.45 -4.67
CA LEU A 202 -12.33 5.66 -4.15
C LEU A 202 -11.85 6.57 -5.27
N TYR A 203 -11.97 7.87 -5.03
CA TYR A 203 -11.41 8.93 -5.86
C TYR A 203 -10.57 9.91 -5.05
N VAL A 204 -9.53 10.47 -5.66
CA VAL A 204 -8.78 11.61 -5.12
C VAL A 204 -9.13 12.84 -5.93
N TYR A 205 -9.65 13.86 -5.26
CA TYR A 205 -9.87 15.19 -5.83
C TYR A 205 -8.80 16.15 -5.31
N THR A 206 -8.17 16.92 -6.20
CA THR A 206 -7.25 18.01 -5.84
C THR A 206 -7.81 19.33 -6.37
N ALA A 207 -8.03 20.31 -5.49
CA ALA A 207 -8.55 21.61 -5.91
C ALA A 207 -7.57 22.34 -6.86
N PRO A 208 -8.06 22.97 -7.94
CA PRO A 208 -7.23 23.68 -8.89
C PRO A 208 -6.35 24.74 -8.23
N VAL A 209 -5.06 24.74 -8.56
CA VAL A 209 -4.03 25.65 -7.99
C VAL A 209 -3.98 27.03 -8.65
N GLU A 210 -4.79 27.28 -9.68
CA GLU A 210 -4.75 28.51 -10.48
C GLU A 210 -4.92 29.79 -9.63
N ARG A 211 -5.46 29.65 -8.42
CA ARG A 211 -5.54 30.70 -7.40
C ARG A 211 -5.10 30.18 -6.04
N SER A 212 -3.84 29.76 -5.95
CA SER A 212 -3.22 29.20 -4.74
C SER A 212 -3.62 29.97 -3.47
N GLY A 213 -4.08 29.24 -2.46
CA GLY A 213 -4.51 29.80 -1.18
C GLY A 213 -5.93 30.40 -1.16
N GLN A 214 -6.62 30.49 -2.31
CA GLN A 214 -8.02 30.94 -2.32
C GLN A 214 -8.94 29.82 -1.81
N PRO A 215 -9.80 30.10 -0.80
CA PRO A 215 -10.83 29.16 -0.38
C PRO A 215 -11.92 29.03 -1.45
N GLY A 216 -12.59 27.89 -1.43
CA GLY A 216 -13.73 27.62 -2.27
C GLY A 216 -14.51 26.42 -1.77
N ARG A 217 -15.40 25.93 -2.61
CA ARG A 217 -16.30 24.84 -2.31
C ARG A 217 -16.25 23.79 -3.41
N LEU A 218 -15.98 22.56 -3.03
CA LEU A 218 -16.19 21.39 -3.87
C LEU A 218 -17.63 20.91 -3.68
N THR A 219 -18.41 20.90 -4.74
CA THR A 219 -19.73 20.26 -4.82
C THR A 219 -19.56 18.93 -5.54
N LEU A 220 -19.92 17.85 -4.85
CA LEU A 220 -19.96 16.49 -5.36
C LEU A 220 -21.41 16.09 -5.59
N ARG A 221 -21.72 15.40 -6.69
CA ARG A 221 -23.08 14.93 -6.97
C ARG A 221 -23.09 13.50 -7.52
N LEU A 222 -23.82 12.61 -6.86
CA LEU A 222 -23.91 11.18 -7.17
C LEU A 222 -25.25 10.82 -7.84
N ARG A 223 -25.22 10.03 -8.93
CA ARG A 223 -26.38 9.67 -9.75
C ARG A 223 -26.24 8.27 -10.40
N PRO A 224 -27.20 7.34 -10.34
CA PRO A 224 -28.34 7.36 -9.43
C PRO A 224 -27.86 7.27 -7.98
N ARG A 225 -28.71 7.75 -7.07
CA ARG A 225 -28.43 7.72 -5.62
C ARG A 225 -28.81 6.40 -4.97
N GLU A 226 -29.73 5.65 -5.59
CA GLU A 226 -30.25 4.41 -5.02
C GLU A 226 -29.11 3.38 -4.93
N GLY A 227 -29.03 2.70 -3.79
CA GLY A 227 -27.98 1.72 -3.50
C GLY A 227 -26.63 2.30 -3.09
N HIS A 228 -26.44 3.62 -3.06
CA HIS A 228 -25.12 4.22 -2.80
C HIS A 228 -25.12 5.32 -1.75
N VAL A 229 -24.02 5.42 -0.99
CA VAL A 229 -23.67 6.55 -0.12
C VAL A 229 -22.36 7.18 -0.58
N MET A 230 -22.21 8.48 -0.32
CA MET A 230 -20.99 9.21 -0.66
C MET A 230 -20.47 10.01 0.52
N TYR A 231 -19.21 9.81 0.87
CA TYR A 231 -18.54 10.51 1.97
C TYR A 231 -17.12 10.93 1.60
N VAL A 232 -16.58 11.86 2.37
CA VAL A 232 -15.28 12.50 2.09
C VAL A 232 -14.38 12.47 3.32
N ARG A 233 -13.10 12.19 3.11
CA ARG A 233 -12.04 12.22 4.13
C ARG A 233 -10.82 13.02 3.64
N ARG A 234 -9.99 13.51 4.58
CA ARG A 234 -8.71 14.17 4.24
C ARG A 234 -7.61 13.16 3.99
N GLN A 235 -7.61 12.11 4.78
CA GLN A 235 -6.68 11.00 4.75
C GLN A 235 -7.47 9.70 4.85
N CYS A 236 -6.86 8.61 4.41
CA CYS A 236 -7.52 7.32 4.27
C CYS A 236 -8.25 6.86 5.54
N THR A 237 -7.55 6.97 6.67
CA THR A 237 -8.01 6.55 8.00
C THR A 237 -8.52 7.70 8.87
N SER A 238 -8.61 8.92 8.32
CA SER A 238 -9.14 10.07 9.05
C SER A 238 -10.66 9.99 9.22
N GLN A 239 -11.19 10.78 10.15
CA GLN A 239 -12.64 10.93 10.32
C GLN A 239 -13.29 11.51 9.06
N THR A 240 -14.52 11.06 8.79
CA THR A 240 -15.37 11.61 7.73
C THR A 240 -15.61 13.10 7.95
N LEU A 241 -15.26 13.90 6.94
CA LEU A 241 -15.46 15.36 6.95
C LEU A 241 -16.90 15.74 6.66
N ALA A 242 -17.48 15.06 5.68
CA ALA A 242 -18.77 15.38 5.12
C ALA A 242 -19.36 14.10 4.53
N CYS A 243 -20.68 13.96 4.61
CA CYS A 243 -21.38 12.88 3.96
C CYS A 243 -22.75 13.30 3.41
N ALA A 244 -23.12 12.73 2.28
CA ALA A 244 -24.47 12.74 1.75
C ALA A 244 -25.12 11.36 1.96
N ALA A 245 -26.07 11.29 2.89
CA ALA A 245 -26.93 10.12 3.02
C ALA A 245 -27.87 9.99 1.80
N LEU A 246 -28.51 8.82 1.69
CA LEU A 246 -29.32 8.33 0.56
C LEU A 246 -30.27 9.34 -0.12
N GLU A 247 -30.72 10.37 0.61
CA GLU A 247 -31.68 11.34 0.10
C GLU A 247 -31.06 12.58 -0.55
N ALA A 248 -29.85 12.99 -0.16
CA ALA A 248 -29.28 14.27 -0.60
C ALA A 248 -28.57 14.16 -1.95
N GLY A 249 -27.87 13.05 -2.23
CA GLY A 249 -27.13 12.81 -3.50
C GLY A 249 -26.10 13.88 -3.86
N GLU A 250 -25.89 14.89 -3.01
CA GLU A 250 -25.06 16.06 -3.24
C GLU A 250 -24.36 16.42 -1.93
N LEU A 251 -23.08 16.78 -2.03
CA LEU A 251 -22.23 17.10 -0.90
C LEU A 251 -21.37 18.33 -1.20
N ASP A 252 -21.45 19.31 -0.31
CA ASP A 252 -20.63 20.51 -0.36
C ASP A 252 -19.50 20.43 0.67
N VAL A 253 -18.26 20.55 0.22
CA VAL A 253 -17.06 20.47 1.07
C VAL A 253 -16.20 21.73 0.88
N PRO A 254 -15.96 22.51 1.95
CA PRO A 254 -15.04 23.65 1.86
C PRO A 254 -13.61 23.16 1.64
N LEU A 255 -12.90 23.77 0.69
CA LEU A 255 -11.52 23.41 0.34
C LEU A 255 -10.69 24.63 -0.02
N VAL A 256 -9.39 24.56 0.22
CA VAL A 256 -8.44 25.56 -0.29
C VAL A 256 -7.80 25.06 -1.59
N ALA A 257 -7.51 25.97 -2.52
CA ALA A 257 -6.80 25.65 -3.75
C ALA A 257 -5.50 24.86 -3.49
N GLY A 258 -5.32 23.72 -4.18
CA GLY A 258 -4.21 22.79 -4.05
C GLY A 258 -4.37 21.71 -2.98
N GLU A 259 -5.37 21.82 -2.12
CA GLU A 259 -5.72 20.80 -1.14
C GLU A 259 -6.33 19.57 -1.82
N SER A 260 -6.11 18.38 -1.25
CA SER A 260 -6.65 17.13 -1.75
C SER A 260 -7.57 16.45 -0.74
N LEU A 261 -8.56 15.72 -1.27
CA LEU A 261 -9.52 14.91 -0.52
C LEU A 261 -9.63 13.53 -1.15
N ILE A 262 -10.07 12.58 -0.33
CA ILE A 262 -10.49 11.26 -0.78
C ILE A 262 -12.02 11.22 -0.72
N VAL A 263 -12.64 10.91 -1.85
CA VAL A 263 -14.08 10.73 -2.02
C VAL A 263 -14.35 9.24 -2.11
N PHE A 264 -15.26 8.76 -1.28
CA PHE A 264 -15.70 7.37 -1.23
C PHE A 264 -17.11 7.32 -1.80
N VAL A 265 -17.31 6.45 -2.79
CA VAL A 265 -18.64 6.03 -3.23
C VAL A 265 -18.78 4.58 -2.83
N ASP A 266 -19.78 4.31 -2.01
CA ASP A 266 -19.90 3.05 -1.29
C ASP A 266 -21.31 2.52 -1.46
N ALA A 267 -21.45 1.22 -1.72
CA ALA A 267 -22.75 0.59 -1.78
C ALA A 267 -23.33 0.50 -0.36
N VAL A 268 -24.61 0.86 -0.22
CA VAL A 268 -25.29 0.93 1.09
C VAL A 268 -25.18 -0.40 1.82
N SER A 269 -25.43 -1.49 1.11
CA SER A 269 -25.34 -2.85 1.61
C SER A 269 -24.78 -3.80 0.56
N SER A 270 -24.32 -4.96 1.00
CA SER A 270 -23.86 -6.01 0.09
C SER A 270 -25.01 -6.52 -0.78
N GLY A 271 -24.81 -6.55 -2.09
CA GLY A 271 -25.83 -6.86 -3.10
C GLY A 271 -26.53 -5.62 -3.67
N GLU A 272 -26.24 -4.42 -3.17
CA GLU A 272 -26.70 -3.14 -3.73
C GLU A 272 -25.61 -2.41 -4.52
N GLU A 273 -24.49 -3.07 -4.82
CA GLU A 273 -23.47 -2.57 -5.72
C GLU A 273 -24.03 -2.31 -7.13
N GLY A 274 -23.40 -1.38 -7.85
CA GLY A 274 -23.72 -1.09 -9.25
C GLY A 274 -23.09 0.18 -9.80
N THR A 275 -23.51 0.51 -11.03
CA THR A 275 -22.99 1.66 -11.77
C THR A 275 -23.54 2.99 -11.26
N TYR A 276 -22.70 4.03 -11.28
CA TYR A 276 -23.06 5.40 -10.94
C TYR A 276 -22.30 6.44 -11.78
N TRP A 277 -22.73 7.68 -11.64
CA TRP A 277 -22.15 8.90 -12.17
C TRP A 277 -21.84 9.84 -11.02
N LEU A 278 -20.60 10.34 -10.96
CA LEU A 278 -20.13 11.27 -9.95
C LEU A 278 -19.63 12.55 -10.61
N ASP A 279 -20.25 13.69 -10.27
CA ASP A 279 -19.86 15.01 -10.73
C ASP A 279 -19.01 15.72 -9.68
N PHE A 280 -17.90 16.33 -10.10
CA PHE A 280 -17.00 17.14 -9.29
C PHE A 280 -17.01 18.58 -9.82
N THR A 281 -17.51 19.52 -9.01
CA THR A 281 -17.53 20.96 -9.36
C THR A 281 -16.87 21.77 -8.26
N PHE A 282 -15.82 22.52 -8.57
CA PHE A 282 -15.20 23.43 -7.60
C PHE A 282 -15.51 24.89 -7.95
N THR A 283 -16.04 25.61 -6.95
CA THR A 283 -16.38 27.01 -7.04
C THR A 283 -15.51 27.80 -6.07
N PRO A 284 -14.55 28.63 -6.55
CA PRO A 284 -13.80 29.53 -5.67
C PRO A 284 -14.71 30.56 -5.02
N ASP A 285 -14.49 30.89 -3.75
CA ASP A 285 -15.23 31.95 -3.07
C ASP A 285 -14.90 33.32 -3.68
N SER A 286 -15.87 34.24 -3.79
CA SER A 286 -15.56 35.61 -4.19
C SER A 286 -14.72 36.31 -3.12
N LEU A 287 -13.55 36.85 -3.50
CA LEU A 287 -12.70 37.70 -2.65
C LEU A 287 -13.40 39.02 -2.26
#